data_AF-A0A810QG06-F1
#
_entry.id   AF-A0A810QG06-F1
#
_cell.length_a   1.000
_cell.length_b   1.000
_cell.length_c   1.000
_cell.angle_alpha   90.00
_cell.angle_beta   90.00
_cell.angle_gamma   90.00
#
_symmetry.space_group_name_H-M   'P 1'
#
loop_
_entity.id
_entity.type
_entity.pdbx_description
1 polymer ?
#
loop_
_entity_poly.entity_id
_entity_poly.type
_entity_poly.pdbx_seq_one_letter_code
_entity_poly.pdbx_strand_id
1 'polypeptide(L)'
;MVELADSVKQHGVLVPSLVRPMPGGSYQMVSGHRRKRAAELAGLPTVPCIIRELTDDGAVIVVVDINLQREQVLPSKKAFAYKMKLEAMRR
;
A
#
# COMPACT_ATOMS: atom_id res chain seq x y z
N MET A 1 -9.40 -13.64 -4.30
CA MET A 1 -9.16 -12.45 -5.16
C MET A 1 -10.31 -12.20 -6.11
N VAL A 2 -10.98 -13.26 -6.60
CA VAL A 2 -12.18 -13.19 -7.44
C VAL A 2 -13.24 -12.25 -6.85
N GLU A 3 -13.62 -12.44 -5.59
CA GLU A 3 -14.59 -11.56 -4.89
C GLU A 3 -14.21 -10.06 -4.89
N LEU A 4 -12.91 -9.74 -4.74
CA LEU A 4 -12.46 -8.34 -4.76
C LEU A 4 -12.48 -7.76 -6.17
N ALA A 5 -12.11 -8.55 -7.18
CA ALA A 5 -12.17 -8.12 -8.58
C ALA A 5 -13.63 -7.92 -9.01
N ASP A 6 -14.54 -8.81 -8.62
CA ASP A 6 -15.98 -8.69 -8.90
C ASP A 6 -16.58 -7.48 -8.20
N SER A 7 -16.24 -7.25 -6.93
CA SER A 7 -16.64 -6.05 -6.20
C SER A 7 -16.14 -4.78 -6.88
N VAL A 8 -14.87 -4.75 -7.30
CA VAL A 8 -14.27 -3.61 -8.01
C VAL A 8 -14.90 -3.41 -9.40
N LYS A 9 -15.28 -4.48 -10.09
CA LYS A 9 -15.98 -4.40 -11.38
C LYS A 9 -17.38 -3.82 -11.22
N GLN A 10 -18.10 -4.15 -10.15
CA GLN A 10 -19.45 -3.67 -9.89
C GLN A 10 -19.49 -2.24 -9.34
N HIS A 11 -18.59 -1.90 -8.41
CA HIS A 11 -18.67 -0.66 -7.62
C HIS A 11 -17.48 0.28 -7.81
N GLY A 12 -16.48 -0.12 -8.60
CA GLY A 12 -15.19 0.57 -8.65
C GLY A 12 -14.36 0.35 -7.39
N VAL A 13 -13.25 1.07 -7.30
CA VAL A 13 -12.39 1.05 -6.11
C VAL A 13 -12.89 2.10 -5.12
N LEU A 14 -13.63 1.65 -4.09
CA LEU A 14 -14.26 2.55 -3.11
C LEU A 14 -13.26 3.20 -2.15
N VAL A 15 -12.24 2.44 -1.73
CA VAL A 15 -11.21 2.93 -0.81
C VAL A 15 -9.97 3.29 -1.62
N PRO A 16 -9.45 4.52 -1.56
CA PRO A 16 -8.29 4.93 -2.34
C PRO A 16 -7.00 4.27 -1.85
N SER A 17 -6.10 3.99 -2.79
CA SER A 17 -4.75 3.48 -2.51
C SER A 17 -3.84 4.60 -2.01
N LEU A 18 -2.71 4.28 -1.38
CA LEU A 18 -1.74 5.29 -0.95
C LEU A 18 -0.55 5.26 -1.91
N VAL A 19 -0.20 6.42 -2.45
CA VAL A 19 0.97 6.60 -3.30
C VAL A 19 1.82 7.75 -2.79
N ARG A 20 3.10 7.73 -3.15
CA ARG A 20 4.00 8.88 -3.00
C ARG A 20 4.54 9.31 -4.35
N PRO A 21 4.81 10.60 -4.56
CA PRO A 21 5.45 11.07 -5.78
C PRO A 21 6.89 10.58 -5.85
N MET A 22 7.38 10.42 -7.07
CA MET A 22 8.75 10.06 -7.39
C MET A 22 9.33 11.10 -8.36
N PRO A 23 10.67 11.23 -8.44
CA PRO A 23 11.31 12.04 -9.47
C PRO A 23 10.79 11.68 -10.87
N GLY A 24 10.61 12.69 -11.73
CA GLY A 24 10.09 12.50 -13.08
C GLY A 24 8.56 12.40 -13.19
N GLY A 25 7.81 12.79 -12.15
CA GLY A 25 6.35 12.88 -12.19
C GLY A 25 5.62 11.54 -12.10
N SER A 26 6.34 10.47 -11.77
CA SER A 26 5.76 9.15 -11.51
C SER A 26 5.33 9.00 -10.06
N TYR A 27 4.60 7.93 -9.77
CA TYR A 27 4.12 7.62 -8.42
C TYR A 27 4.54 6.22 -8.02
N GLN A 28 4.98 6.07 -6.77
CA GLN A 28 5.23 4.77 -6.17
C GLN A 28 4.06 4.38 -5.26
N MET A 29 3.57 3.15 -5.41
CA MET A 29 2.53 2.60 -4.56
C MET A 29 3.08 2.23 -3.18
N VAL A 30 2.53 2.84 -2.14
CA VAL A 30 2.87 2.58 -0.74
C VAL A 30 1.92 1.53 -0.16
N SER A 31 0.62 1.62 -0.49
CA SER A 31 -0.39 0.64 -0.08
C SER A 31 -1.50 0.52 -1.12
N GLY A 32 -2.18 -0.63 -1.15
CA GLY A 32 -3.28 -0.89 -2.09
C GLY A 32 -2.99 -1.84 -3.24
N HIS A 33 -1.86 -2.56 -3.23
CA HIS A 33 -1.46 -3.51 -4.28
C HIS A 33 -2.57 -4.50 -4.70
N ARG A 34 -3.34 -5.04 -3.75
CA ARG A 34 -4.47 -5.94 -4.04
C ARG A 34 -5.61 -5.23 -4.77
N ARG A 35 -5.88 -3.95 -4.46
CA ARG A 35 -6.89 -3.13 -5.12
C ARG A 35 -6.44 -2.75 -6.53
N LYS A 36 -5.16 -2.39 -6.70
CA LYS A 36 -4.55 -2.20 -8.03
C LYS A 36 -4.75 -3.45 -8.89
N ARG A 37 -4.42 -4.63 -8.35
CA ARG A 37 -4.59 -5.89 -9.08
C ARG A 37 -6.05 -6.20 -9.40
N ALA A 38 -6.96 -5.94 -8.47
CA ALA A 38 -8.39 -6.12 -8.70
C ALA A 38 -8.92 -5.16 -9.79
N ALA A 39 -8.46 -3.92 -9.82
CA ALA A 39 -8.80 -2.94 -10.85
C ALA A 39 -8.26 -3.34 -12.23
N GLU A 40 -7.02 -3.86 -12.31
CA GLU A 40 -6.46 -4.43 -13.54
C GLU A 40 -7.32 -5.59 -14.07
N LEU A 41 -7.73 -6.51 -13.19
CA LEU A 41 -8.59 -7.63 -13.55
C LEU A 41 -10.01 -7.19 -13.95
N ALA A 42 -10.49 -6.08 -13.37
CA ALA A 42 -11.77 -5.48 -13.72
C ALA A 42 -11.73 -4.61 -14.99
N GLY A 43 -10.54 -4.43 -15.60
CA GLY A 43 -10.38 -3.60 -16.80
C GLY A 43 -10.48 -2.09 -16.54
N LEU A 44 -10.28 -1.64 -15.30
CA LEU A 44 -10.31 -0.22 -14.96
C LEU A 44 -8.99 0.46 -15.36
N PRO A 45 -9.03 1.57 -16.12
CA PRO A 45 -7.82 2.24 -16.59
C PRO A 45 -7.09 3.01 -15.48
N THR A 46 -7.80 3.39 -14.41
CA THR A 46 -7.27 4.20 -13.32
C THR A 46 -7.76 3.68 -11.97
N VAL A 47 -7.02 4.02 -10.90
CA VAL A 47 -7.33 3.67 -9.52
C VAL A 47 -7.23 4.93 -8.66
N PRO A 48 -8.25 5.25 -7.83
CA PRO A 48 -8.19 6.40 -6.94
C PRO A 48 -7.07 6.21 -5.93
N CYS A 49 -6.26 7.26 -5.76
CA CYS A 49 -5.12 7.27 -4.87
C CYS A 49 -5.08 8.55 -4.05
N ILE A 50 -4.63 8.44 -2.80
CA ILE A 50 -4.20 9.56 -1.97
C ILE A 50 -2.70 9.72 -2.19
N ILE A 51 -2.28 10.92 -2.58
CA ILE A 51 -0.87 11.27 -2.74
C ILE A 51 -0.37 11.80 -1.39
N ARG A 52 0.76 11.26 -0.92
CA ARG A 52 1.45 11.75 0.27
C ARG A 52 2.95 11.88 0.01
N GLU A 53 3.48 13.05 0.31
CA GLU A 53 4.92 13.30 0.30
C GLU A 53 5.59 12.45 1.38
N LEU A 54 6.41 11.49 0.98
CA LEU A 54 7.09 10.55 1.87
C LEU A 54 8.53 10.36 1.40
N THR A 55 9.49 10.56 2.31
CA THR A 55 10.86 10.10 2.12
C THR A 55 10.91 8.58 2.03
N ASP A 56 12.03 8.01 1.57
CA ASP A 56 12.20 6.55 1.49
C ASP A 56 11.96 5.89 2.85
N ASP A 57 12.59 6.43 3.90
CA ASP A 57 12.42 5.95 5.27
C ASP A 57 10.99 6.18 5.78
N GLY A 58 10.37 7.32 5.46
CA GLY A 58 8.97 7.60 5.79
C GLY A 58 8.01 6.60 5.13
N ALA A 59 8.24 6.24 3.88
CA ALA A 59 7.46 5.23 3.17
C ALA A 59 7.62 3.85 3.82
N VAL A 60 8.84 3.46 4.22
CA VAL A 60 9.10 2.21 4.95
C VAL A 60 8.31 2.17 6.27
N ILE A 61 8.37 3.24 7.06
CA ILE A 61 7.65 3.34 8.34
C ILE A 61 6.15 3.15 8.13
N VAL A 62 5.57 3.85 7.15
CA VAL A 62 4.13 3.75 6.83
C VAL A 62 3.75 2.34 6.39
N VAL A 63 4.55 1.70 5.53
CA VAL A 63 4.31 0.32 5.09
C VAL A 63 4.35 -0.65 6.28
N VAL A 64 5.31 -0.49 7.18
CA VAL A 64 5.42 -1.31 8.39
C VAL A 64 4.17 -1.15 9.25
N ASP A 65 3.75 0.08 9.53
CA ASP A 65 2.59 0.34 10.39
C ASP A 65 1.30 -0.24 9.82
N ILE A 66 1.07 -0.08 8.51
CA ILE A 66 -0.09 -0.68 7.82
C ILE A 66 -0.07 -2.21 7.90
N ASN A 67 1.10 -2.84 7.79
CA ASN A 67 1.20 -4.29 7.87
C ASN A 67 1.05 -4.81 9.31
N LEU A 68 1.55 -4.08 10.31
CA LEU A 68 1.42 -4.43 11.73
C LEU A 68 -0.01 -4.34 12.25
N GLN A 69 -0.83 -3.43 11.71
CA GLN A 69 -2.25 -3.28 12.05
C GLN A 69 -3.13 -4.46 11.59
N ARG A 70 -2.59 -5.45 10.87
CA ARG A 70 -3.35 -6.66 10.51
C ARG A 70 -3.55 -7.55 11.73
N GLU A 71 -4.76 -8.08 11.89
CA GLU A 71 -5.14 -8.92 13.05
C GLU A 71 -4.23 -10.14 13.24
N GLN A 72 -3.76 -10.76 12.15
CA GLN A 72 -2.94 -11.96 12.19
C GLN A 72 -1.56 -11.72 11.55
N VAL A 73 -0.62 -11.16 12.33
CA VAL A 73 0.81 -11.09 11.96
C VAL A 73 1.61 -11.96 12.92
N LEU A 74 2.37 -12.91 12.37
CA LEU A 74 3.25 -13.80 13.14
C LEU A 74 4.26 -12.98 13.96
N PRO A 75 4.60 -13.40 15.20
CA PRO A 75 5.56 -12.68 16.06
C PRO A 75 6.90 -12.41 15.37
N SER A 76 7.44 -13.38 14.61
CA SER A 76 8.69 -13.22 13.85
C SER A 76 8.60 -12.12 12.79
N LYS A 77 7.47 -12.00 12.09
CA LYS A 77 7.22 -10.93 11.11
C LYS A 77 7.04 -9.58 11.80
N LYS A 78 6.41 -9.53 12.97
CA LYS A 78 6.32 -8.30 13.78
C LYS A 78 7.71 -7.82 14.18
N ALA A 79 8.56 -8.72 14.70
CA ALA A 79 9.92 -8.39 15.09
C ALA A 79 10.75 -7.83 13.92
N PHE A 80 10.67 -8.46 12.74
CA PHE A 80 11.34 -7.95 11.54
C PHE A 80 10.82 -6.56 11.12
N ALA A 81 9.50 -6.37 11.14
CA ALA A 81 8.89 -5.09 10.80
C ALA A 81 9.33 -3.97 11.78
N TYR A 82 9.37 -4.26 13.09
CA TYR A 82 9.90 -3.32 14.08
C TYR A 82 11.38 -2.99 13.87
N LYS A 83 12.21 -3.98 13.50
CA LYS A 83 13.61 -3.74 13.16
C LYS A 83 13.75 -2.79 11.98
N MET A 84 13.02 -3.03 10.89
CA MET A 84 13.03 -2.15 9.71
C MET A 84 12.62 -0.72 10.07
N LYS A 85 11.57 -0.57 10.89
CA LYS A 85 11.10 0.74 11.37
C LYS A 85 12.17 1.45 12.20
N LEU A 86 12.85 0.73 13.10
CA LEU A 86 13.93 1.29 13.91
C LEU A 86 15.12 1.75 13.05
N GLU A 87 15.51 0.96 12.05
CA GLU A 87 16.60 1.32 11.14
C GLU A 87 16.27 2.57 10.31
N ALA A 88 15.04 2.66 9.80
CA ALA A 88 14.55 3.83 9.07
C ALA A 88 14.50 5.09 9.96
N MET A 89 14.17 4.95 11.25
CA MET A 89 14.14 6.08 12.20
C MET A 89 15.52 6.59 12.62
N ARG A 90 16.60 5.83 12.37
CA ARG A 90 17.96 6.15 12.80
C ARG A 90 18.81 6.80 11.69
N ARG A 91 18.24 7.00 10.51
CA ARG A 91 18.84 7.72 9.38
C ARG A 91 18.32 9.15 9.35
#